data_AF-A0A355U957-F1
#
_entry.id   AF-A0A355U957-F1
#
_cell.length_a   1.000
_cell.length_b   1.000
_cell.length_c   1.000
_cell.angle_alpha   90.00
_cell.angle_beta   90.00
_cell.angle_gamma   90.00
#
_symmetry.space_group_name_H-M   'P 1'
#
loop_
_entity.id
_entity.type
_entity.pdbx_description
1 polymer ?
#
loop_
_entity_poly.entity_id
_entity_poly.type
_entity_poly.pdbx_seq_one_letter_code
_entity_poly.pdbx_strand_id
1 'polypeptide(L)'
;MIEPLYDYEKVITDRFEQGLQITKPGKVLTYDAWIDWHDMIYDKDSKNERFVAGYNVYLNPIHNAKNKLSFNAQGMTVHSAGEIDVNSTPNSVEYNFAYGLEYTHFFNEHTNLFVAGHAAFYEDRSNDKVNGIIDGVGQLGVLRLTHKEYQFVLNYWDSYQFQAPWGEQLYHSVGNKSFPVIYNYRKMIGVRVGYEVTIGKHLVFLNRLGFNYNIQPNKLDVTMENYLRWHFTSGKRKLNLG
;
A
#
# COMPACT_ATOMS: atom_id res chain seq x y z
N MET A 1 4.89 -0.43 1.04
CA MET A 1 4.58 -0.90 -0.33
C MET A 1 4.19 0.29 -1.20
N ILE A 2 4.11 0.12 -2.53
CA ILE A 2 3.57 1.13 -3.45
C ILE A 2 2.05 1.25 -3.30
N GLU A 3 1.51 2.44 -3.56
CA GLU A 3 0.08 2.74 -3.41
C GLU A 3 -0.86 1.79 -4.17
N PRO A 4 -0.55 1.38 -5.43
CA PRO A 4 -1.40 0.41 -6.13
C PRO A 4 -1.52 -0.94 -5.41
N LEU A 5 -0.59 -1.29 -4.52
CA LEU A 5 -0.60 -2.56 -3.79
C LEU A 5 -1.06 -2.41 -2.35
N TYR A 6 -0.88 -1.25 -1.71
CA TYR A 6 -1.28 -1.06 -0.32
C TYR A 6 -1.72 0.38 -0.08
N ASP A 7 -2.98 0.53 0.32
CA ASP A 7 -3.57 1.78 0.72
C ASP A 7 -3.03 2.21 2.10
N TYR A 8 -2.45 3.41 2.16
CA TYR A 8 -1.93 3.96 3.42
C TYR A 8 -3.03 4.31 4.42
N GLU A 9 -4.27 4.56 3.98
CA GLU A 9 -5.41 4.84 4.85
C GLU A 9 -5.82 3.61 5.67
N LYS A 10 -5.51 2.40 5.19
CA LYS A 10 -5.78 1.15 5.91
C LYS A 10 -5.10 1.07 7.26
N VAL A 11 -4.03 1.83 7.51
CA VAL A 11 -3.44 1.94 8.85
C VAL A 11 -4.41 2.51 9.89
N ILE A 12 -5.45 3.24 9.47
CA ILE A 12 -6.52 3.74 10.35
C ILE A 12 -7.65 2.72 10.42
N THR A 13 -8.12 2.24 9.27
CA THR A 13 -9.37 1.47 9.18
C THR A 13 -9.19 -0.01 9.49
N ASP A 14 -8.02 -0.58 9.15
CA ASP A 14 -7.71 -2.00 9.20
C ASP A 14 -6.31 -2.20 9.81
N ARG A 15 -6.20 -1.98 11.12
CA ARG A 15 -4.94 -2.19 11.84
C ARG A 15 -4.61 -3.67 11.89
N PHE A 16 -3.35 -4.02 11.64
CA PHE A 16 -2.84 -5.37 11.90
C PHE A 16 -2.93 -5.68 13.39
N GLU A 17 -3.88 -6.53 13.75
CA GLU A 17 -4.22 -6.79 15.16
C GLU A 17 -3.93 -8.25 15.55
N GLN A 18 -3.80 -9.18 14.60
CA GLN A 18 -3.78 -10.61 14.86
C GLN A 18 -2.83 -11.35 13.89
N GLY A 19 -1.52 -11.11 14.04
CA GLY A 19 -0.56 -11.58 13.06
C GLY A 19 0.88 -11.77 13.55
N LEU A 20 1.73 -12.18 12.60
CA LEU A 20 3.18 -12.28 12.78
C LEU A 20 3.87 -11.38 11.75
N GLN A 21 4.86 -10.61 12.19
CA GLN A 21 5.70 -9.79 11.33
C GLN A 21 7.18 -10.05 11.59
N ILE A 22 7.95 -10.21 10.51
CA ILE A 22 9.40 -10.38 10.53
C ILE A 22 10.01 -9.24 9.72
N THR A 23 10.79 -8.40 10.39
CA THR A 23 11.51 -7.29 9.75
C THR A 23 13.02 -7.46 9.90
N LYS A 24 13.74 -7.06 8.85
CA LYS A 24 15.20 -6.90 8.89
C LYS A 24 15.57 -5.55 8.32
N PRO A 25 15.80 -4.52 9.16
CA PRO A 25 16.37 -3.27 8.69
C PRO A 25 17.84 -3.47 8.30
N GLY A 26 18.29 -2.84 7.22
CA GLY A 26 19.68 -2.95 6.79
C GLY A 26 20.07 -1.97 5.71
N LYS A 27 21.38 -1.70 5.60
CA LYS A 27 21.90 -0.76 4.60
C LYS A 27 21.82 -1.31 3.18
N VAL A 28 22.13 -2.61 3.00
CA VAL A 28 22.18 -3.30 1.70
C VAL A 28 20.91 -4.08 1.43
N LEU A 29 20.48 -4.94 2.36
CA LEU A 29 19.24 -5.71 2.24
C LEU A 29 18.29 -5.29 3.35
N THR A 30 17.08 -4.91 2.98
CA THR A 30 15.97 -4.71 3.91
C THR A 30 14.81 -5.60 3.48
N TYR A 31 14.13 -6.23 4.43
CA TYR A 31 12.87 -6.88 4.15
C TYR A 31 11.89 -6.74 5.32
N ASP A 32 10.62 -6.84 4.98
CA ASP A 32 9.48 -6.88 5.88
C ASP A 32 8.51 -7.92 5.32
N ALA A 33 8.18 -8.94 6.10
CA ALA A 33 7.21 -9.95 5.75
C ALA A 33 6.22 -10.10 6.90
N TRP A 34 4.94 -10.15 6.60
CA TRP A 34 3.89 -10.22 7.60
C TRP A 34 2.72 -11.05 7.12
N ILE A 35 1.96 -11.55 8.09
CA ILE A 35 0.66 -12.16 7.91
C ILE A 35 -0.25 -11.67 9.03
N ASP A 36 -1.50 -11.38 8.69
CA ASP A 36 -2.54 -10.95 9.61
C ASP A 36 -3.81 -11.76 9.36
N TRP A 37 -4.29 -12.43 10.41
CA TRP A 37 -5.53 -13.20 10.38
C TRP A 37 -6.68 -12.30 10.81
N HIS A 38 -7.66 -12.13 9.92
CA HIS A 38 -8.87 -11.39 10.25
C HIS A 38 -9.90 -12.29 10.92
N ASP A 39 -10.10 -13.49 10.37
CA ASP A 39 -11.05 -14.48 10.88
C ASP A 39 -10.36 -15.85 10.89
N MET A 40 -10.06 -16.37 12.08
CA MET A 40 -9.64 -17.76 12.27
C MET A 40 -10.89 -18.64 12.40
N ILE A 41 -10.88 -19.80 11.75
CA ILE A 41 -11.99 -20.76 11.81
C ILE A 41 -11.56 -22.03 12.56
N TYR A 42 -12.54 -22.71 13.14
CA TYR A 42 -12.38 -24.04 13.73
C TYR A 42 -13.28 -25.05 13.00
N ASP A 43 -13.11 -26.34 13.28
CA ASP A 43 -13.91 -27.40 12.63
C ASP A 43 -15.42 -27.12 12.74
N LYS A 44 -16.14 -27.14 11.60
CA LYS A 44 -17.58 -26.84 11.42
C LYS A 44 -17.99 -25.38 11.63
N ASP A 45 -17.07 -24.44 11.55
CA ASP A 45 -17.45 -23.03 11.55
C ASP A 45 -18.24 -22.66 10.28
N SER A 46 -19.08 -21.64 10.41
CA SER A 46 -20.01 -21.19 9.36
C SER A 46 -19.44 -20.09 8.46
N LYS A 47 -18.16 -19.75 8.63
CA LYS A 47 -17.46 -18.67 7.94
C LYS A 47 -16.18 -19.21 7.31
N ASN A 48 -15.71 -18.54 6.25
CA ASN A 48 -14.42 -18.84 5.63
C ASN A 48 -13.27 -18.27 6.48
N GLU A 49 -12.14 -18.96 6.52
CA GLU A 49 -10.89 -18.42 7.05
C GLU A 49 -10.49 -17.19 6.22
N ARG A 50 -10.04 -16.12 6.89
CA ARG A 50 -9.57 -14.91 6.22
C ARG A 50 -8.23 -14.48 6.77
N PHE A 51 -7.23 -14.42 5.89
CA PHE A 51 -5.95 -13.84 6.22
C PHE A 51 -5.39 -13.05 5.03
N VAL A 52 -4.49 -12.14 5.37
CA VAL A 52 -3.76 -11.34 4.41
C VAL A 52 -2.30 -11.47 4.76
N ALA A 53 -1.47 -11.75 3.76
CA ALA A 53 -0.03 -11.81 3.94
C ALA A 53 0.65 -10.93 2.92
N GLY A 54 1.76 -10.33 3.32
CA GLY A 54 2.51 -9.41 2.49
C GLY A 54 4.00 -9.51 2.73
N TYR A 55 4.78 -9.15 1.71
CA TYR A 55 6.20 -8.96 1.85
C TYR A 55 6.69 -7.77 1.03
N ASN A 56 7.77 -7.17 1.48
CA ASN A 56 8.45 -6.08 0.81
C ASN A 56 9.96 -6.26 1.01
N VAL A 57 10.71 -6.35 -0.08
CA VAL A 57 12.17 -6.51 -0.05
C VAL A 57 12.84 -5.42 -0.87
N TYR A 58 13.93 -4.88 -0.33
CA TYR A 58 14.79 -3.91 -0.98
C TYR A 58 16.24 -4.39 -0.98
N LEU A 59 16.82 -4.46 -2.17
CA LEU A 59 18.26 -4.55 -2.38
C LEU A 59 18.79 -3.17 -2.76
N ASN A 60 19.65 -2.61 -1.92
CA ASN A 60 20.20 -1.27 -2.03
C ASN A 60 21.69 -1.34 -2.43
N PRO A 61 22.02 -1.56 -3.71
CA PRO A 61 23.42 -1.60 -4.16
C PRO A 61 24.15 -0.28 -3.93
N ILE A 62 23.43 0.84 -3.92
CA ILE A 62 23.97 2.17 -3.59
C ILE A 62 23.17 2.70 -2.42
N HIS A 63 23.85 2.99 -1.32
CA HIS A 63 23.25 3.65 -0.17
C HIS A 63 24.34 4.46 0.55
N ASN A 64 24.42 5.75 0.24
CA ASN A 64 25.38 6.67 0.83
C ASN A 64 24.71 8.03 1.12
N ALA A 65 25.49 8.99 1.60
CA ALA A 65 24.98 10.30 2.02
C ALA A 65 24.31 11.12 0.91
N LYS A 66 24.64 10.86 -0.37
CA LYS A 66 24.11 11.61 -1.51
C LYS A 66 23.13 10.81 -2.36
N ASN A 67 23.31 9.50 -2.44
CA ASN A 67 22.57 8.66 -3.38
C ASN A 67 22.10 7.38 -2.72
N LYS A 68 20.86 6.99 -3.04
CA LYS A 68 20.29 5.68 -2.75
C LYS A 68 19.69 5.11 -4.02
N LEU A 69 20.14 3.93 -4.43
CA LEU A 69 19.55 3.15 -5.51
C LEU A 69 19.04 1.84 -4.92
N SER A 70 17.80 1.48 -5.23
CA SER A 70 17.13 0.33 -4.66
C SER A 70 16.39 -0.45 -5.75
N PHE A 71 16.66 -1.75 -5.83
CA PHE A 71 15.77 -2.71 -6.48
C PHE A 71 14.79 -3.21 -5.42
N ASN A 72 13.52 -3.22 -5.74
CA ASN A 72 12.50 -3.72 -4.82
C ASN A 72 11.59 -4.75 -5.47
N ALA A 73 11.08 -5.65 -4.62
CA ALA A 73 10.01 -6.58 -4.95
C ALA A 73 9.03 -6.62 -3.78
N GLN A 74 7.75 -6.71 -4.11
CA GLN A 74 6.63 -6.55 -3.18
C GLN A 74 5.58 -7.56 -3.57
N GLY A 75 4.96 -8.21 -2.60
CA GLY A 75 3.87 -9.11 -2.86
C GLY A 75 2.86 -9.08 -1.74
N MET A 76 1.63 -9.43 -2.08
CA MET A 76 0.54 -9.52 -1.14
C MET A 76 -0.44 -10.58 -1.63
N THR A 77 -1.04 -11.29 -0.69
CA THR A 77 -2.12 -12.23 -0.96
C THR A 77 -3.27 -11.97 -0.01
N VAL A 78 -4.48 -12.11 -0.54
CA VAL A 78 -5.72 -12.06 0.21
C VAL A 78 -6.37 -13.40 0.04
N HIS A 79 -6.57 -14.09 1.15
CA HIS A 79 -7.15 -15.41 1.17
C HIS A 79 -8.48 -15.36 1.91
N SER A 80 -9.52 -15.87 1.28
CA SER A 80 -10.78 -16.19 1.94
C SER A 80 -11.31 -17.54 1.45
N ALA A 81 -11.00 -18.61 2.18
CA ALA A 81 -11.47 -19.95 1.85
C ALA A 81 -11.84 -20.73 3.12
N GLY A 82 -12.63 -21.78 2.93
CA GLY A 82 -12.81 -22.81 3.95
C GLY A 82 -12.64 -24.19 3.32
N GLU A 83 -11.90 -25.05 4.01
CA GLU A 83 -11.75 -26.48 3.67
C GLU A 83 -12.55 -27.38 4.63
N ILE A 84 -12.94 -26.85 5.80
CA ILE A 84 -13.61 -27.56 6.91
C ILE A 84 -14.96 -26.90 7.28
N ASP A 85 -15.40 -25.92 6.49
CA ASP A 85 -16.65 -25.19 6.71
C ASP A 85 -17.83 -25.81 5.95
N VAL A 86 -19.04 -25.52 6.42
CA VAL A 86 -20.30 -25.98 5.80
C VAL A 86 -20.85 -24.93 4.82
N ASN A 87 -20.02 -23.95 4.46
CA ASN A 87 -20.43 -22.69 3.87
C ASN A 87 -20.42 -22.75 2.33
N SER A 88 -21.33 -22.02 1.68
CA SER A 88 -21.51 -22.04 0.22
C SER A 88 -20.83 -20.86 -0.50
N THR A 89 -20.11 -20.00 0.23
CA THR A 89 -19.42 -18.84 -0.36
C THR A 89 -18.18 -19.27 -1.12
N PRO A 90 -17.97 -18.80 -2.36
CA PRO A 90 -16.83 -19.20 -3.19
C PRO A 90 -15.50 -18.88 -2.50
N ASN A 91 -14.60 -19.85 -2.51
CA ASN A 91 -13.23 -19.64 -2.09
C ASN A 91 -12.59 -18.60 -2.98
N SER A 92 -11.96 -17.60 -2.37
CA SER A 92 -11.26 -16.54 -3.06
C SER A 92 -9.81 -16.42 -2.64
N VAL A 93 -8.93 -16.30 -3.63
CA VAL A 93 -7.51 -16.12 -3.43
C VAL A 93 -7.00 -15.15 -4.48
N GLU A 94 -6.62 -13.96 -4.02
CA GLU A 94 -6.11 -12.90 -4.88
C GLU A 94 -4.64 -12.63 -4.56
N TYR A 95 -3.85 -12.39 -5.60
CA TYR A 95 -2.44 -12.08 -5.50
C TYR A 95 -2.14 -10.74 -6.16
N ASN A 96 -1.31 -9.96 -5.48
CA ASN A 96 -0.68 -8.79 -6.05
C ASN A 96 0.83 -8.90 -5.94
N PHE A 97 1.53 -8.53 -7.00
CA PHE A 97 2.98 -8.50 -7.04
C PHE A 97 3.46 -7.21 -7.69
N ALA A 98 4.56 -6.65 -7.23
CA ALA A 98 5.22 -5.54 -7.90
C ALA A 98 6.72 -5.63 -7.76
N TYR A 99 7.43 -5.14 -8.75
CA TYR A 99 8.87 -4.92 -8.66
C TYR A 99 9.23 -3.59 -9.31
N GLY A 100 10.33 -3.02 -8.89
CA GLY A 100 10.74 -1.73 -9.43
C GLY A 100 12.14 -1.30 -9.07
N LEU A 101 12.47 -0.14 -9.63
CA LEU A 101 13.70 0.59 -9.38
C LEU A 101 13.35 1.91 -8.72
N GLU A 102 14.04 2.23 -7.64
CA GLU A 102 13.92 3.48 -6.92
C GLU A 102 15.29 4.15 -6.80
N TYR A 103 15.31 5.45 -7.05
CA TYR A 103 16.50 6.26 -6.89
C TYR A 103 16.18 7.52 -6.08
N THR A 104 16.98 7.79 -5.07
CA THR A 104 16.93 9.03 -4.30
C THR A 104 18.27 9.75 -4.39
N HIS A 105 18.22 11.02 -4.77
CA HIS A 105 19.33 11.96 -4.64
C HIS A 105 19.07 12.93 -3.48
N PHE A 106 19.98 12.96 -2.52
CA PHE A 106 19.96 13.86 -1.37
C PHE A 106 20.84 15.08 -1.68
N PHE A 107 20.21 16.23 -1.90
CA PHE A 107 20.94 17.49 -2.07
C PHE A 107 21.48 17.99 -0.72
N ASN A 108 20.70 17.81 0.34
CA ASN A 108 21.05 18.08 1.74
C ASN A 108 20.09 17.33 2.66
N GLU A 109 20.23 17.50 3.98
CA GLU A 109 19.41 16.82 5.00
C GLU A 109 17.91 17.10 4.88
N HIS A 110 17.53 18.24 4.30
CA HIS A 110 16.13 18.67 4.19
C HIS A 110 15.59 18.54 2.77
N THR A 111 16.42 18.24 1.77
CA THR A 111 16.02 18.29 0.36
C THR A 111 16.49 17.06 -0.39
N ASN A 112 15.54 16.31 -0.95
CA ASN A 112 15.84 15.16 -1.78
C ASN A 112 14.88 15.04 -2.97
N LEU A 113 15.39 14.45 -4.05
CA LEU A 113 14.61 14.05 -5.22
C LEU A 113 14.55 12.54 -5.26
N PHE A 114 13.34 11.99 -5.29
CA PHE A 114 13.06 10.58 -5.45
C PHE A 114 12.42 10.34 -6.81
N VAL A 115 12.90 9.32 -7.51
CA VAL A 115 12.36 8.85 -8.78
C VAL A 115 12.15 7.36 -8.68
N ALA A 116 11.01 6.86 -9.15
CA ALA A 116 10.75 5.43 -9.18
C ALA A 116 9.97 5.01 -10.42
N GLY A 117 10.21 3.76 -10.80
CA GLY A 117 9.42 3.03 -11.80
C GLY A 117 9.12 1.64 -11.27
N HIS A 118 7.85 1.26 -11.27
CA HIS A 118 7.39 -0.06 -10.83
C HIS A 118 6.49 -0.70 -11.87
N ALA A 119 6.59 -2.01 -12.03
CA ALA A 119 5.60 -2.84 -12.68
C ALA A 119 4.81 -3.59 -11.60
N ALA A 120 3.50 -3.64 -11.73
CA ALA A 120 2.57 -4.25 -10.80
C ALA A 120 1.67 -5.26 -11.54
N PHE A 121 1.30 -6.32 -10.85
CA PHE A 121 0.57 -7.47 -11.37
C PHE A 121 -0.54 -7.85 -10.40
N TYR A 122 -1.64 -8.33 -10.97
CA TYR A 122 -2.79 -8.86 -10.27
C TYR A 122 -3.13 -10.23 -10.83
N GLU A 123 -3.54 -11.14 -9.96
CA GLU A 123 -4.00 -12.47 -10.32
C GLU A 123 -5.09 -12.95 -9.36
N ASP A 124 -6.20 -13.41 -9.91
CA ASP A 124 -7.33 -14.00 -9.19
C ASP A 124 -7.34 -15.53 -9.44
N ARG A 125 -7.15 -16.30 -8.36
CA ARG A 125 -7.18 -17.76 -8.34
C ARG A 125 -8.40 -18.31 -7.60
N SER A 126 -9.43 -17.50 -7.45
CA SER A 126 -10.71 -17.87 -6.82
C SER A 126 -11.48 -18.87 -7.67
N ASN A 127 -12.33 -19.68 -7.01
CA ASN A 127 -13.23 -20.62 -7.71
C ASN A 127 -14.22 -19.86 -8.61
N ASP A 128 -14.77 -18.77 -8.08
CA ASP A 128 -15.52 -17.76 -8.82
C ASP A 128 -14.76 -16.43 -8.75
N LYS A 129 -14.61 -15.76 -9.89
CA LYS A 129 -13.85 -14.50 -9.96
C LYS A 129 -14.48 -13.44 -9.07
N VAL A 130 -13.68 -12.81 -8.21
CA VAL A 130 -14.16 -11.80 -7.24
C VAL A 130 -14.72 -10.58 -7.97
N ASN A 131 -13.99 -10.13 -9.00
CA ASN A 131 -14.28 -8.87 -9.71
C ASN A 131 -14.51 -9.06 -11.22
N GLY A 132 -14.67 -10.31 -11.68
CA GLY A 132 -14.80 -10.67 -13.10
C GLY A 132 -13.48 -10.61 -13.91
N ILE A 133 -12.39 -10.18 -13.28
CA ILE A 133 -11.04 -10.10 -13.86
C ILE A 133 -10.19 -11.26 -13.36
N ILE A 134 -9.41 -11.89 -14.22
CA ILE A 134 -8.50 -12.99 -13.85
C ILE A 134 -7.10 -12.46 -13.57
N ASP A 135 -6.60 -11.56 -14.41
CA ASP A 135 -5.26 -11.01 -14.28
C ASP A 135 -5.24 -9.54 -14.72
N GLY A 136 -4.18 -8.85 -14.32
CA GLY A 136 -3.99 -7.46 -14.67
C GLY A 136 -2.55 -7.02 -14.49
N VAL A 137 -2.18 -5.96 -15.20
CA VAL A 137 -0.84 -5.37 -15.14
C VAL A 137 -0.94 -3.86 -15.07
N GLY A 138 -0.01 -3.23 -14.38
CA GLY A 138 0.12 -1.79 -14.33
C GLY A 138 1.56 -1.33 -14.23
N GLN A 139 1.84 -0.13 -14.70
CA GLN A 139 3.13 0.52 -14.56
C GLN A 139 2.96 1.86 -13.87
N LEU A 140 3.77 2.09 -12.85
CA LEU A 140 3.77 3.31 -12.04
C LEU A 140 5.10 4.03 -12.22
N GLY A 141 5.03 5.29 -12.65
CA GLY A 141 6.14 6.25 -12.56
C GLY A 141 5.88 7.22 -11.41
N VAL A 142 6.90 7.50 -10.59
CA VAL A 142 6.82 8.47 -9.49
C VAL A 142 8.01 9.41 -9.53
N LEU A 143 7.73 10.71 -9.41
CA LEU A 143 8.70 11.75 -9.12
C LEU A 143 8.27 12.44 -7.83
N ARG A 144 9.16 12.51 -6.85
CA ARG A 144 8.89 13.17 -5.57
C ARG A 144 10.02 14.11 -5.20
N LEU A 145 9.69 15.37 -4.98
CA LEU A 145 10.58 16.35 -4.37
C LEU A 145 10.15 16.55 -2.93
N THR A 146 11.06 16.29 -1.99
CA THR A 146 10.88 16.65 -0.58
C THR A 146 11.75 17.85 -0.28
N HIS A 147 11.18 18.89 0.33
CA HIS A 147 11.89 20.05 0.84
C HIS A 147 11.32 20.46 2.20
N LYS A 148 12.11 20.26 3.26
CA LYS A 148 11.70 20.44 4.66
C LYS A 148 10.42 19.66 4.95
N GLU A 149 9.37 20.33 5.43
CA GLU A 149 8.06 19.77 5.79
C GLU A 149 7.18 19.43 4.56
N TYR A 150 7.58 19.87 3.36
CA TYR A 150 6.78 19.72 2.16
C TYR A 150 7.23 18.54 1.30
N GLN A 151 6.24 17.88 0.70
CA GLN A 151 6.42 16.81 -0.27
C GLN A 151 5.58 17.10 -1.50
N PHE A 152 6.21 17.22 -2.66
CA PHE A 152 5.54 17.35 -3.96
C PHE A 152 5.70 16.04 -4.71
N VAL A 153 4.61 15.42 -5.12
CA VAL A 153 4.61 14.14 -5.84
C VAL A 153 3.91 14.32 -7.17
N LEU A 154 4.55 13.85 -8.23
CA LEU A 154 3.95 13.63 -9.53
C LEU A 154 3.99 12.12 -9.80
N ASN A 155 2.86 11.52 -10.16
CA ASN A 155 2.80 10.12 -10.54
C ASN A 155 2.11 9.95 -11.90
N TYR A 156 2.46 8.88 -12.60
CA TYR A 156 1.79 8.42 -13.81
C TYR A 156 1.50 6.94 -13.67
N TRP A 157 0.26 6.57 -13.93
CA TRP A 157 -0.22 5.19 -13.89
C TRP A 157 -0.82 4.81 -15.24
N ASP A 158 -0.45 3.65 -15.75
CA ASP A 158 -1.01 3.05 -16.96
C ASP A 158 -1.21 1.56 -16.69
N SER A 159 -2.45 1.09 -16.73
CA SER A 159 -2.78 -0.29 -16.40
C SER A 159 -3.82 -0.88 -17.33
N TYR A 160 -3.78 -2.21 -17.39
CA TYR A 160 -4.79 -3.06 -18.01
C TYR A 160 -5.34 -4.04 -16.98
N GLN A 161 -6.64 -3.94 -16.70
CA GLN A 161 -7.42 -4.81 -15.80
C GLN A 161 -6.84 -4.96 -14.38
N PHE A 162 -5.98 -4.04 -13.93
CA PHE A 162 -5.33 -4.15 -12.62
C PHE A 162 -6.34 -3.98 -11.48
N GLN A 163 -6.31 -4.90 -10.50
CA GLN A 163 -6.99 -4.80 -9.20
C GLN A 163 -5.98 -5.02 -8.08
N ALA A 164 -6.25 -4.50 -6.89
CA ALA A 164 -5.53 -4.88 -5.69
C ALA A 164 -6.45 -4.74 -4.47
N PRO A 165 -6.95 -5.83 -3.86
CA PRO A 165 -7.99 -5.71 -2.84
C PRO A 165 -7.60 -4.87 -1.61
N TRP A 166 -6.29 -4.75 -1.36
CA TRP A 166 -5.71 -3.92 -0.30
C TRP A 166 -4.98 -2.68 -0.82
N GLY A 167 -4.92 -2.49 -2.13
CA GLY A 167 -4.37 -1.30 -2.76
C GLY A 167 -5.33 -0.13 -2.71
N GLU A 168 -4.80 1.05 -3.03
CA GLU A 168 -5.60 2.25 -3.16
C GLU A 168 -6.53 2.14 -4.37
N GLN A 169 -7.84 2.33 -4.12
CA GLN A 169 -8.90 2.09 -5.10
C GLN A 169 -8.78 2.99 -6.34
N LEU A 170 -8.14 4.15 -6.22
CA LEU A 170 -7.89 5.04 -7.36
C LEU A 170 -7.02 4.40 -8.46
N TYR A 171 -6.34 3.27 -8.20
CA TYR A 171 -5.54 2.55 -9.20
C TYR A 171 -6.28 1.39 -9.87
N HIS A 172 -7.49 1.06 -9.41
CA HIS A 172 -8.24 -0.12 -9.86
C HIS A 172 -8.96 0.11 -11.18
N SER A 173 -9.03 -0.94 -12.00
CA SER A 173 -9.87 -0.98 -13.21
C SER A 173 -11.37 -1.07 -12.93
N VAL A 174 -11.78 -1.55 -11.75
CA VAL A 174 -13.19 -1.70 -11.36
C VAL A 174 -13.48 -0.61 -10.32
N GLY A 175 -14.44 0.26 -10.63
CA GLY A 175 -14.83 1.33 -9.73
C GLY A 175 -15.81 0.84 -8.66
N ASN A 176 -15.51 1.11 -7.39
CA ASN A 176 -16.37 0.73 -6.26
C ASN A 176 -17.76 1.40 -6.29
N LYS A 177 -17.85 2.63 -6.83
CA LYS A 177 -19.11 3.41 -6.92
C LYS A 177 -20.00 3.06 -8.12
N SER A 178 -19.49 2.26 -9.05
CA SER A 178 -20.17 1.99 -10.32
C SER A 178 -20.04 0.53 -10.73
N PHE A 179 -20.18 -0.40 -9.77
CA PHE A 179 -20.30 -1.81 -10.11
C PHE A 179 -21.49 -2.02 -11.07
N PRO A 180 -21.34 -2.64 -12.27
CA PRO A 180 -20.21 -3.40 -12.80
C PRO A 180 -19.52 -2.73 -14.02
N VAL A 181 -19.21 -1.43 -13.97
CA VAL A 181 -18.46 -0.75 -15.04
C VAL A 181 -16.97 -1.06 -14.88
N ILE A 182 -16.46 -1.87 -15.79
CA ILE A 182 -15.06 -2.26 -15.87
C ILE A 182 -14.34 -1.35 -16.87
N TYR A 183 -13.33 -0.62 -16.41
CA TYR A 183 -12.42 0.12 -17.27
C TYR A 183 -11.18 -0.74 -17.52
N ASN A 184 -11.19 -1.49 -18.62
CA ASN A 184 -10.09 -2.38 -18.99
C ASN A 184 -8.75 -1.63 -19.01
N TYR A 185 -8.71 -0.42 -19.56
CA TYR A 185 -7.53 0.44 -19.49
C TYR A 185 -7.76 1.56 -18.49
N ARG A 186 -6.75 1.84 -17.67
CA ARG A 186 -6.74 2.99 -16.77
C ARG A 186 -5.43 3.75 -16.92
N LYS A 187 -5.56 5.02 -17.29
CA LYS A 187 -4.42 5.93 -17.42
C LYS A 187 -4.67 7.17 -16.60
N MET A 188 -3.71 7.53 -15.76
CA MET A 188 -3.90 8.58 -14.78
C MET A 188 -2.60 9.32 -14.53
N ILE A 189 -2.71 10.64 -14.39
CA ILE A 189 -1.64 11.51 -13.90
C ILE A 189 -2.10 12.07 -12.56
N GLY A 190 -1.30 11.87 -11.52
CA GLY A 190 -1.56 12.38 -10.18
C GLY A 190 -0.55 13.44 -9.78
N VAL A 191 -1.03 14.53 -9.17
CA VAL A 191 -0.19 15.52 -8.49
C VAL A 191 -0.64 15.59 -7.04
N ARG A 192 0.30 15.49 -6.10
CA ARG A 192 0.01 15.57 -4.67
C ARG A 192 0.96 16.53 -3.97
N VAL A 193 0.42 17.32 -3.04
CA VAL A 193 1.20 18.10 -2.08
C VAL A 193 0.93 17.55 -0.69
N GLY A 194 1.99 17.19 0.01
CA GLY A 194 1.98 16.79 1.41
C GLY A 194 2.66 17.84 2.28
N TYR A 195 2.14 18.04 3.48
CA TYR A 195 2.71 18.89 4.52
C TYR A 195 2.63 18.16 5.86
N GLU A 196 3.78 17.90 6.48
CA GLU A 196 3.86 17.27 7.80
C GLU A 196 4.59 18.18 8.79
N VAL A 197 3.94 18.51 9.90
CA VAL A 197 4.50 19.43 10.90
C VAL A 197 4.23 18.94 12.32
N THR A 198 5.21 19.13 13.20
CA THR A 198 5.02 18.96 14.63
C THR A 198 4.45 20.24 15.23
N ILE A 199 3.16 20.23 15.60
CA ILE A 199 2.44 21.42 16.10
C ILE A 199 2.62 21.59 17.62
N GLY A 200 2.90 20.51 18.34
CA GLY A 200 3.05 20.55 19.79
C GLY A 200 3.92 19.41 20.32
N LYS A 201 4.12 19.38 21.64
CA LYS A 201 4.85 18.28 22.28
C LYS A 201 4.13 16.97 21.99
N HIS A 202 4.76 16.15 21.14
CA HIS A 202 4.26 14.85 20.70
C HIS A 202 3.03 14.88 19.79
N LEU A 203 2.69 16.03 19.20
CA LEU A 203 1.56 16.20 18.28
C LEU A 203 2.05 16.50 16.87
N VAL A 204 1.79 15.59 15.94
CA VAL A 204 2.12 15.71 14.53
C VAL A 204 0.84 15.85 13.72
N PHE A 205 0.83 16.82 12.82
CA PHE A 205 -0.23 17.01 11.83
C PHE A 205 0.33 16.72 10.45
N LEU A 206 -0.39 15.90 9.68
CA LEU A 206 -0.09 15.59 8.29
C LEU A 206 -1.31 15.95 7.45
N ASN A 207 -1.12 16.79 6.45
CA ASN A 207 -2.09 17.05 5.40
C ASN A 207 -1.53 16.57 4.07
N ARG A 208 -2.37 15.94 3.25
CA ARG A 208 -2.07 15.62 1.85
C ARG A 208 -3.26 16.00 0.99
N LEU A 209 -2.98 16.71 -0.10
CA LEU A 209 -3.96 17.08 -1.10
C LEU A 209 -3.51 16.55 -2.45
N GLY A 210 -4.32 15.69 -3.05
CA GLY A 210 -4.07 15.02 -4.32
C GLY A 210 -5.09 15.41 -5.41
N PHE A 211 -4.60 15.56 -6.63
CA PHE A 211 -5.37 15.78 -7.84
C PHE A 211 -5.00 14.68 -8.83
N ASN A 212 -5.93 13.77 -9.11
CA ASN A 212 -5.71 12.59 -9.94
C ASN A 212 -6.58 12.71 -11.19
N TYR A 213 -5.95 13.03 -12.32
CA TYR A 213 -6.62 13.17 -13.59
C TYR A 213 -6.59 11.85 -14.37
N ASN A 214 -7.75 11.22 -14.52
CA ASN A 214 -7.94 10.03 -15.34
C ASN A 214 -8.11 10.44 -16.79
N ILE A 215 -7.16 10.06 -17.64
CA ILE A 215 -7.17 10.35 -19.08
C ILE A 215 -8.39 9.69 -19.73
N GLN A 216 -8.76 8.49 -19.26
CA GLN A 216 -9.99 7.79 -19.62
C GLN A 216 -10.66 7.37 -18.30
N PRO A 217 -11.86 7.88 -17.94
CA PRO A 217 -12.86 8.55 -18.79
C PRO A 217 -12.82 10.10 -18.78
N ASN A 218 -11.66 10.76 -18.74
CA ASN A 218 -11.54 12.22 -18.65
C ASN A 218 -12.18 12.79 -17.37
N LYS A 219 -11.74 12.30 -16.21
CA LYS A 219 -12.29 12.68 -14.90
C LYS A 219 -11.19 13.05 -13.92
N LEU A 220 -11.36 14.17 -13.23
CA LEU A 220 -10.53 14.56 -12.10
C LEU A 220 -11.11 14.01 -10.81
N ASP A 221 -10.32 13.25 -10.07
CA ASP A 221 -10.61 12.83 -8.70
C ASP A 221 -9.70 13.63 -7.74
N VAL A 222 -10.29 14.26 -6.74
CA VAL A 222 -9.57 15.03 -5.73
C VAL A 222 -9.56 14.22 -4.44
N THR A 223 -8.38 14.01 -3.87
CA THR A 223 -8.19 13.32 -2.58
C THR A 223 -7.64 14.30 -1.56
N MET A 224 -8.14 14.22 -0.33
CA MET A 224 -7.63 15.05 0.77
C MET A 224 -7.56 14.19 2.03
N GLU A 225 -6.35 14.02 2.54
CA GLU A 225 -6.07 13.28 3.76
C GLU A 225 -5.62 14.25 4.85
N ASN A 226 -6.16 14.10 6.05
CA ASN A 226 -5.75 14.87 7.23
C ASN A 226 -5.57 13.92 8.41
N TYR A 227 -4.37 13.88 8.95
CA TYR A 227 -4.03 13.05 10.11
C TYR A 227 -3.58 13.94 11.24
N LEU A 228 -4.09 13.64 12.44
CA LEU A 228 -3.57 14.17 13.69
C LEU A 228 -3.05 12.99 14.52
N ARG A 229 -1.74 12.95 14.74
CA ARG A 229 -1.08 11.88 15.50
C ARG A 229 -0.54 12.42 16.81
N TRP A 230 -1.05 11.88 17.92
CA TRP A 230 -0.56 12.19 19.26
C TRP A 230 0.13 10.99 19.88
N HIS A 231 1.42 11.14 20.20
CA HIS A 231 2.17 10.12 20.92
C HIS A 231 2.09 10.36 22.43
N PHE A 232 1.31 9.56 23.14
CA PHE A 232 1.29 9.56 24.60
C PHE A 232 2.46 8.74 25.14
N THR A 233 3.35 9.37 25.89
CA THR A 233 4.32 8.65 26.73
C THR A 233 3.81 8.68 28.17
N SER A 234 3.21 7.60 28.65
CA SER A 234 3.04 7.43 30.09
C SER A 234 4.42 7.20 30.70
N GLY A 235 4.83 8.05 31.64
CA GLY A 235 6.05 7.85 32.40
C GLY A 235 6.07 6.43 33.00
N LYS A 236 7.24 5.78 32.99
CA LYS A 236 7.42 4.47 33.62
C LYS A 236 6.96 4.56 35.07
N ARG A 237 5.81 3.96 35.41
CA ARG A 237 5.44 3.71 36.80
C ARG A 237 6.46 2.71 37.31
N LYS A 238 7.34 3.12 38.24
CA LYS A 238 8.13 2.16 39.01
C LYS A 238 7.13 1.27 39.74
N LEU A 239 7.01 0.02 39.31
CA LEU A 239 6.41 -1.03 40.11
C LEU A 239 7.38 -1.26 41.27
N ASN A 240 7.10 -0.65 42.42
CA ASN A 240 7.68 -1.11 43.67
C ASN A 240 7.00 -2.43 43.99
N LEU A 241 7.68 -3.53 43.68
CA LEU A 241 7.38 -4.82 44.27
C LEU A 241 7.86 -4.74 45.72
N GLY A 242 6.92 -4.51 46.64
CA GLY A 242 7.10 -4.69 48.08
C GLY A 242 6.77 -6.11 48.48
#